data_AF-A0A3S0CC96-F1
#
_entry.id   AF-A0A3S0CC96-F1
#
_cell.length_a   1.000
_cell.length_b   1.000
_cell.length_c   1.000
_cell.angle_alpha   90.00
_cell.angle_beta   90.00
_cell.angle_gamma   90.00
#
_symmetry.space_group_name_H-M   'P 1'
#
loop_
_entity.id
_entity.type
_entity.pdbx_description
1 polymer ?
#
loop_
_entity_poly.entity_id
_entity_poly.type
_entity_poly.pdbx_seq_one_letter_code
_entity_poly.pdbx_strand_id
1 'polypeptide(L)'
;MSQPANDLNVRPATTTEGLDELFDAEVLPGTTESVQAGSPYLVGPTDRGPTEGLPVEEAARILGISPKTVKDRLRKGTLTGFKRRDRFGEKWMVVLPGPTDSVGGGIPGTTESVQVGRPYQVGATNEESAVIEAYKEQIKQLQNKLDAASYRLGYLEHEREKHVEEIKLLTDSQHKPGWWARFTKWCAGQ
;
A
#
# COMPACT_ATOMS: atom_id res chain seq x y z
N MET A 1 43.53 -29.21 -28.57
CA MET A 1 43.62 -28.25 -27.46
C MET A 1 42.49 -27.26 -27.64
N SER A 2 41.47 -27.36 -26.78
CA SER A 2 40.17 -26.69 -26.94
C SER A 2 40.23 -25.25 -26.44
N GLN A 3 39.67 -24.32 -27.22
CA GLN A 3 39.48 -22.92 -26.83
C GLN A 3 38.37 -22.82 -25.78
N PRO A 4 38.55 -22.07 -24.68
CA PRO A 4 37.42 -21.72 -23.80
C PRO A 4 36.61 -20.59 -24.43
N ALA A 5 35.31 -20.87 -24.61
CA ALA A 5 34.29 -19.93 -25.04
C ALA A 5 34.17 -18.77 -24.04
N ASN A 6 34.43 -17.55 -24.52
CA ASN A 6 34.19 -16.32 -23.78
C ASN A 6 32.79 -15.83 -24.12
N ASP A 7 31.77 -16.51 -23.58
CA ASP A 7 30.37 -16.13 -23.76
C ASP A 7 29.98 -15.09 -22.71
N LEU A 8 30.44 -13.86 -22.95
CA LEU A 8 29.97 -12.70 -22.21
C LEU A 8 28.54 -12.42 -22.66
N ASN A 9 27.57 -12.84 -21.86
CA ASN A 9 26.19 -12.36 -21.96
C ASN A 9 26.19 -10.83 -21.74
N VAL A 10 26.37 -10.08 -22.82
CA VAL A 10 26.17 -8.64 -22.89
C VAL A 10 24.67 -8.43 -22.68
N ARG A 11 24.29 -8.10 -21.44
CA ARG A 11 22.92 -7.66 -21.18
C ARG A 11 22.67 -6.40 -22.02
N PRO A 12 21.55 -6.29 -22.74
CA PRO A 12 21.24 -5.06 -23.47
C PRO A 12 21.15 -3.91 -22.46
N ALA A 13 21.77 -2.78 -22.81
CA ALA A 13 21.68 -1.56 -22.00
C ALA A 13 20.20 -1.19 -21.83
N THR A 14 19.78 -0.90 -20.59
CA THR A 14 18.44 -0.40 -20.31
C THR A 14 18.24 0.89 -21.12
N THR A 15 17.34 0.82 -22.08
CA THR A 15 17.02 1.92 -22.99
C THR A 15 16.04 2.87 -22.28
N THR A 16 16.29 4.18 -22.39
CA THR A 16 15.43 5.25 -21.83
C THR A 16 14.34 5.71 -22.80
N GLU A 17 14.19 5.02 -23.93
CA GLU A 17 13.18 5.28 -24.96
C GLU A 17 11.78 5.10 -24.35
N GLY A 18 10.99 6.18 -24.34
CA GLY A 18 9.66 6.24 -23.73
C GLY A 18 9.59 7.02 -22.40
N LEU A 19 10.70 7.54 -21.88
CA LEU A 19 10.71 8.41 -20.70
C LEU A 19 10.47 9.89 -21.07
N ASP A 20 10.66 10.24 -22.34
CA ASP A 20 10.48 11.59 -22.87
C ASP A 20 8.99 12.02 -22.83
N GLU A 21 8.06 11.08 -23.03
CA GLU A 21 6.61 11.33 -22.90
C GLU A 21 6.17 11.74 -21.48
N LEU A 22 6.98 11.42 -20.46
CA LEU A 22 6.72 11.80 -19.07
C LEU A 22 7.05 13.28 -18.79
N PHE A 23 7.98 13.85 -19.57
CA PHE A 23 8.44 15.23 -19.44
C PHE A 23 7.82 16.17 -20.50
N ASP A 24 7.26 15.62 -21.57
CA ASP A 24 6.49 16.35 -22.60
C ASP A 24 5.05 16.68 -22.18
N ALA A 25 4.67 16.41 -20.93
CA ALA A 25 3.44 16.95 -20.36
C ALA A 25 3.55 18.49 -20.34
N GLU A 26 2.98 19.13 -21.36
CA GLU A 26 2.90 20.58 -21.50
C GLU A 26 2.50 21.24 -20.17
N VAL A 27 3.49 21.82 -19.51
CA VAL A 27 3.28 22.71 -18.36
C VAL A 27 2.56 23.94 -18.90
N LEU A 28 1.24 23.99 -18.68
CA LEU A 28 0.46 25.20 -18.87
C LEU A 28 1.16 26.36 -18.14
N PRO A 29 1.50 27.47 -18.82
CA PRO A 29 2.16 28.61 -18.20
C PRO A 29 1.18 29.28 -17.24
N GLY A 30 1.25 28.95 -15.96
CA GLY A 30 0.34 29.52 -14.97
C GLY A 30 0.62 29.26 -13.49
N THR A 31 1.59 28.44 -13.11
CA THR A 31 1.79 28.11 -11.69
C THR A 31 3.22 28.38 -11.23
N THR A 32 3.59 29.66 -11.23
CA THR A 32 4.63 30.17 -10.32
C THR A 32 3.94 30.76 -9.09
N GLU A 33 3.74 29.95 -8.04
CA GLU A 33 3.54 30.49 -6.69
C GLU A 33 4.44 29.77 -5.69
N SER A 34 5.56 30.45 -5.44
CA SER A 34 6.25 30.62 -4.15
C SER A 34 6.04 29.56 -3.06
N VAL A 35 7.13 28.89 -2.75
CA VAL A 35 7.43 28.35 -1.42
C VAL A 35 7.38 29.50 -0.41
N GLN A 36 6.34 29.53 0.44
CA GLN A 36 6.37 30.26 1.70
C GLN A 36 6.21 29.27 2.86
N ALA A 37 7.29 29.17 3.63
CA ALA A 37 7.32 28.59 4.95
C ALA A 37 6.24 29.25 5.82
N GLY A 38 5.29 28.44 6.25
CA GLY A 38 4.17 28.87 7.07
C GLY A 38 3.25 27.68 7.29
N SER A 39 3.58 26.85 8.26
CA SER A 39 2.68 25.84 8.80
C SER A 39 1.70 26.51 9.76
N PRO A 40 0.40 26.57 9.44
CA PRO A 40 -0.60 26.54 10.50
C PRO A 40 -1.81 25.70 10.08
N TYR A 41 -1.66 24.39 9.87
CA TYR A 41 -2.84 23.52 9.68
C TYR A 41 -2.67 22.18 10.39
N LEU A 42 -2.68 22.23 11.72
CA LEU A 42 -3.51 21.28 12.46
C LEU A 42 -4.97 21.74 12.30
N VAL A 43 -5.59 21.39 11.17
CA VAL A 43 -7.05 21.37 11.10
C VAL A 43 -7.46 20.17 11.94
N GLY A 44 -7.96 20.46 13.14
CA GLY A 44 -8.50 19.46 14.04
C GLY A 44 -9.59 18.59 13.39
N PRO A 45 -9.95 17.48 14.03
CA PRO A 45 -11.06 16.65 13.57
C PRO A 45 -12.31 17.54 13.58
N THR A 46 -12.78 17.92 12.39
CA THR A 46 -14.11 18.50 12.31
C THR A 46 -15.07 17.41 12.74
N ASP A 47 -15.67 17.58 13.93
CA ASP A 47 -16.91 16.97 14.39
C ASP A 47 -18.03 17.27 13.39
N ARG A 48 -17.95 16.69 12.19
CA ARG A 48 -19.07 16.64 11.26
C ARG A 48 -19.87 15.43 11.69
N GLY A 49 -21.05 15.70 12.23
CA GLY A 49 -22.01 14.65 12.57
C GLY A 49 -22.23 13.72 11.36
N PRO A 50 -22.62 12.45 11.61
CA PRO A 50 -22.71 11.36 10.63
C PRO A 50 -23.65 11.62 9.42
N THR A 51 -24.29 12.79 9.36
CA THR A 51 -25.25 13.20 8.33
C THR A 51 -24.67 14.10 7.24
N GLU A 52 -23.44 14.60 7.39
CA GLU A 52 -22.75 15.36 6.34
C GLU A 52 -21.93 14.42 5.45
N GLY A 53 -22.55 13.92 4.39
CA GLY A 53 -21.84 13.13 3.38
C GLY A 53 -20.57 13.83 2.86
N LEU A 54 -19.58 13.06 2.43
CA LEU A 54 -18.31 13.52 1.90
C LEU A 54 -18.40 13.84 0.41
N PRO A 55 -17.68 14.85 -0.11
CA PRO A 55 -17.57 15.05 -1.54
C PRO A 55 -16.88 13.86 -2.22
N VAL A 56 -17.25 13.60 -3.48
CA VAL A 56 -16.72 12.47 -4.28
C VAL A 56 -15.19 12.38 -4.28
N GLU A 57 -14.49 13.52 -4.27
CA GLU A 57 -13.03 13.56 -4.30
C GLU A 57 -12.39 13.09 -3.00
N GLU A 58 -12.94 13.49 -1.86
CA GLU A 58 -12.46 13.02 -0.56
C GLU A 58 -12.78 11.54 -0.37
N ALA A 59 -13.99 11.12 -0.78
CA ALA A 59 -14.37 9.71 -0.77
C ALA A 59 -13.45 8.85 -1.66
N ALA A 60 -13.06 9.36 -2.82
CA ALA A 60 -12.12 8.69 -3.73
C ALA A 60 -10.75 8.46 -3.07
N ARG A 61 -10.22 9.46 -2.36
CA ARG A 61 -8.95 9.34 -1.62
C ARG A 61 -9.04 8.32 -0.49
N ILE A 62 -10.12 8.35 0.28
CA ILE A 62 -10.32 7.43 1.42
C ILE A 62 -10.48 5.98 0.93
N LEU A 63 -11.22 5.77 -0.16
CA LEU A 63 -11.47 4.44 -0.72
C LEU A 63 -10.36 3.94 -1.65
N GLY A 64 -9.37 4.77 -1.98
CA GLY A 64 -8.28 4.43 -2.91
C GLY A 64 -8.77 4.12 -4.34
N ILE A 65 -9.89 4.71 -4.78
CA ILE A 65 -10.47 4.48 -6.11
C ILE A 65 -10.62 5.78 -6.89
N SER A 66 -10.68 5.71 -8.22
CA SER A 66 -10.83 6.91 -9.05
C SER A 66 -12.18 7.63 -8.78
N PRO A 67 -12.25 8.97 -8.84
CA PRO A 67 -13.50 9.73 -8.68
C PRO A 67 -14.59 9.30 -9.68
N LYS A 68 -14.20 8.85 -10.88
CA LYS A 68 -15.11 8.31 -11.89
C LYS A 68 -15.76 7.01 -11.41
N THR A 69 -14.96 6.10 -10.86
CA THR A 69 -15.44 4.85 -10.27
C THR A 69 -16.40 5.09 -9.10
N VAL A 70 -16.15 6.09 -8.26
CA VAL A 70 -17.07 6.49 -7.18
C VAL A 70 -18.43 6.91 -7.76
N LYS A 71 -18.45 7.80 -8.76
CA LYS A 71 -19.69 8.25 -9.43
C LYS A 71 -20.44 7.09 -10.08
N ASP A 72 -19.74 6.17 -10.73
CA ASP A 72 -20.36 4.99 -11.34
C ASP A 72 -20.96 4.06 -10.28
N ARG A 73 -20.29 3.87 -9.15
CA ARG A 73 -20.80 3.06 -8.02
C ARG A 73 -22.01 3.69 -7.34
N LEU A 74 -22.05 5.02 -7.22
CA LEU A 74 -23.22 5.76 -6.76
C LEU A 74 -24.41 5.58 -7.71
N ARG A 75 -24.20 5.71 -9.03
CA ARG A 75 -25.24 5.50 -10.04
C ARG A 75 -25.78 4.07 -10.06
N LYS A 76 -24.89 3.10 -9.87
CA LYS A 76 -25.24 1.67 -9.77
C LYS A 76 -25.90 1.30 -8.43
N GLY A 77 -25.92 2.20 -7.44
CA GLY A 77 -26.47 1.94 -6.11
C GLY A 77 -25.59 1.06 -5.22
N THR A 78 -24.39 0.69 -5.66
CA THR A 78 -23.42 -0.09 -4.87
C THR A 78 -22.76 0.71 -3.75
N LEU A 79 -22.80 2.04 -3.84
CA LEU A 79 -22.29 2.97 -2.83
C LEU A 79 -23.43 3.89 -2.39
N THR A 80 -23.57 4.10 -1.09
CA THR A 80 -24.58 5.00 -0.51
C THR A 80 -24.19 6.46 -0.72
N GLY A 81 -25.08 7.24 -1.30
CA GLY A 81 -24.89 8.67 -1.47
C GLY A 81 -26.13 9.39 -1.97
N PHE A 82 -26.11 10.71 -1.89
CA PHE A 82 -27.23 11.58 -2.25
C PHE A 82 -26.73 12.80 -3.04
N LYS A 83 -27.62 13.40 -3.83
CA LYS A 83 -27.35 14.68 -4.49
C LYS A 83 -27.73 15.82 -3.55
N ARG A 84 -26.81 16.76 -3.34
CA ARG A 84 -27.06 18.01 -2.61
C ARG A 84 -27.01 19.17 -3.59
N ARG A 85 -28.01 20.06 -3.54
CA ARG A 85 -27.95 21.34 -4.27
C ARG A 85 -27.02 22.28 -3.52
N ASP A 86 -25.99 22.72 -4.23
CA ASP A 86 -25.05 23.74 -3.79
C ASP A 86 -25.29 25.03 -4.60
N ARG A 87 -24.61 26.12 -4.23
CA ARG A 87 -24.67 27.41 -4.92
C ARG A 87 -24.30 27.31 -6.41
N PHE A 88 -23.53 26.29 -6.78
CA PHE A 88 -23.02 26.04 -8.12
C PHE A 88 -23.68 24.83 -8.83
N GLY A 89 -24.81 24.34 -8.30
CA GLY A 89 -25.57 23.23 -8.90
C GLY A 89 -25.59 21.97 -8.04
N GLU A 90 -25.97 20.85 -8.63
CA GLU A 90 -26.12 19.57 -7.91
C GLU A 90 -24.79 18.82 -7.82
N LYS A 91 -24.31 18.57 -6.58
CA LYS A 91 -23.11 17.79 -6.31
C LYS A 91 -23.47 16.46 -5.63
N TRP A 92 -22.79 15.39 -6.03
CA TRP A 92 -22.91 14.09 -5.38
C TRP A 92 -22.12 14.08 -4.07
N MET A 93 -22.79 13.61 -3.00
CA MET A 93 -22.22 13.42 -1.67
C MET A 93 -22.28 11.93 -1.33
N VAL A 94 -21.18 11.38 -0.84
CA VAL A 94 -21.01 9.98 -0.47
C VAL A 94 -21.19 9.84 1.03
N VAL A 95 -22.06 8.95 1.47
CA VAL A 95 -22.12 8.54 2.87
C VAL A 95 -21.23 7.31 2.99
N LEU A 96 -20.03 7.50 3.50
CA LEU A 96 -19.21 6.36 3.91
C LEU A 96 -19.82 5.83 5.20
N PRO A 97 -20.07 4.51 5.33
CA PRO A 97 -20.23 3.94 6.65
C PRO A 97 -18.93 4.25 7.40
N GLY A 98 -19.01 5.04 8.47
CA GLY A 98 -17.86 5.23 9.34
C GLY A 98 -17.34 3.86 9.78
N PRO A 99 -16.06 3.73 10.18
CA PRO A 99 -15.53 2.48 10.73
C PRO A 99 -16.26 1.98 12.00
N THR A 100 -17.27 2.69 12.49
CA THR A 100 -18.06 2.33 13.67
C THR A 100 -19.49 1.89 13.39
N ASP A 101 -20.06 2.15 12.21
CA ASP A 101 -21.53 2.04 12.03
C ASP A 101 -21.93 1.08 10.91
N SER A 102 -21.46 -0.15 11.00
CA SER A 102 -22.19 -1.33 10.51
C SER A 102 -22.88 -2.10 11.65
N VAL A 103 -23.10 -1.45 12.79
CA VAL A 103 -23.98 -1.91 13.87
C VAL A 103 -24.90 -0.75 14.25
N GLY A 104 -26.12 -0.74 13.72
CA GLY A 104 -27.02 0.40 13.89
C GLY A 104 -28.48 0.12 13.54
N GLY A 105 -28.96 -1.10 13.72
CA GLY A 105 -30.38 -1.34 13.94
C GLY A 105 -30.73 -0.95 15.37
N GLY A 106 -31.00 0.35 15.58
CA GLY A 106 -31.77 0.98 16.66
C GLY A 106 -31.64 0.51 18.12
N ILE A 107 -31.34 1.45 19.04
CA ILE A 107 -32.05 1.70 20.31
C ILE A 107 -31.52 3.02 20.90
N PRO A 108 -32.37 3.92 21.44
CA PRO A 108 -31.98 5.21 21.99
C PRO A 108 -31.37 5.03 23.40
N GLY A 109 -30.13 5.50 23.57
CA GLY A 109 -29.40 5.46 24.82
C GLY A 109 -29.83 6.54 25.80
N THR A 110 -30.78 6.21 26.67
CA THR A 110 -30.90 6.77 28.02
C THR A 110 -29.93 6.02 28.94
N THR A 111 -29.15 6.81 29.68
CA THR A 111 -28.38 6.53 30.91
C THR A 111 -28.23 5.11 31.46
N GLU A 112 -26.99 4.84 31.89
CA GLU A 112 -26.60 3.99 33.03
C GLU A 112 -26.87 2.47 32.97
N SER A 113 -25.78 1.71 33.12
CA SER A 113 -25.51 0.81 34.26
C SER A 113 -24.84 -0.50 33.83
N VAL A 114 -23.78 -0.80 34.56
CA VAL A 114 -23.03 -2.06 34.57
C VAL A 114 -23.98 -3.21 34.93
N GLN A 115 -24.18 -4.19 34.04
CA GLN A 115 -24.66 -5.51 34.45
C GLN A 115 -23.86 -6.63 33.77
N VAL A 116 -23.15 -7.35 34.64
CA VAL A 116 -22.57 -8.67 34.42
C VAL A 116 -23.71 -9.63 34.09
N GLY A 117 -23.87 -9.96 32.81
CA GLY A 117 -24.94 -10.81 32.31
C GLY A 117 -24.44 -12.17 31.85
N ARG A 118 -24.75 -13.20 32.65
CA ARG A 118 -25.36 -14.50 32.26
C ARG A 118 -24.87 -15.14 30.93
N PRO A 119 -24.32 -16.37 30.95
CA PRO A 119 -23.99 -17.06 29.70
C PRO A 119 -25.27 -17.40 28.96
N TYR A 120 -25.51 -16.68 27.85
CA TYR A 120 -26.57 -16.96 26.92
C TYR A 120 -26.20 -18.26 26.17
N GLN A 121 -26.73 -19.40 26.62
CA GLN A 121 -26.71 -20.61 25.81
C GLN A 121 -27.75 -20.43 24.70
N VAL A 122 -27.31 -19.86 23.57
CA VAL A 122 -28.02 -20.00 22.31
C VAL A 122 -27.80 -21.44 21.87
N GLY A 123 -28.87 -22.23 21.81
CA GLY A 123 -28.84 -23.49 21.08
C GLY A 123 -28.52 -23.17 19.62
N ALA A 124 -27.26 -23.38 19.24
CA ALA A 124 -26.82 -23.22 17.87
C ALA A 124 -27.69 -24.11 16.99
N THR A 125 -28.44 -23.50 16.09
CA THR A 125 -29.07 -24.26 15.02
C THR A 125 -27.94 -24.92 14.22
N ASN A 126 -28.10 -26.18 13.79
CA ASN A 126 -27.03 -26.94 13.12
C ASN A 126 -26.43 -26.20 11.89
N GLU A 127 -27.18 -25.28 11.31
CA GLU A 127 -26.77 -24.45 10.17
C GLU A 127 -25.81 -23.32 10.57
N GLU A 128 -26.03 -22.66 11.72
CA GLU A 128 -25.13 -21.62 12.23
C GLU A 128 -23.77 -22.20 12.63
N SER A 129 -23.75 -23.40 13.21
CA SER A 129 -22.50 -24.10 13.52
C SER A 129 -21.68 -24.42 12.28
N ALA A 130 -22.32 -24.84 11.18
CA ALA A 130 -21.64 -25.15 9.92
C ALA A 130 -21.02 -23.90 9.28
N VAL A 131 -21.72 -22.76 9.33
CA VAL A 131 -21.21 -21.48 8.84
C VAL A 131 -20.00 -21.02 9.67
N ILE A 132 -20.06 -21.14 10.99
CA ILE A 132 -18.96 -20.80 11.89
C ILE A 132 -17.73 -21.68 11.61
N GLU A 133 -17.94 -22.98 11.37
CA GLU A 133 -16.86 -23.90 11.00
C GLU A 133 -16.21 -23.53 9.67
N ALA A 134 -17.01 -23.22 8.64
CA ALA A 134 -16.50 -22.78 7.35
C ALA A 134 -15.65 -21.50 7.47
N TYR A 135 -16.07 -20.52 8.29
CA TYR A 135 -15.25 -19.33 8.55
C TYR A 135 -13.97 -19.63 9.31
N LYS A 136 -14.00 -20.54 10.29
CA LYS A 136 -12.78 -20.98 11.00
C LYS A 136 -11.78 -21.63 10.06
N GLU A 137 -12.26 -22.46 9.13
CA GLU A 137 -11.40 -23.08 8.10
C GLU A 137 -10.79 -22.03 7.17
N GLN A 138 -11.57 -21.05 6.72
CA GLN A 138 -11.05 -19.96 5.90
C GLN A 138 -9.97 -19.15 6.63
N ILE A 139 -10.18 -18.83 7.90
CA ILE A 139 -9.18 -18.14 8.74
C ILE A 139 -7.90 -18.98 8.81
N LYS A 140 -8.02 -20.28 9.07
CA LYS A 140 -6.87 -21.18 9.13
C LYS A 140 -6.12 -21.25 7.79
N GLN A 141 -6.83 -21.29 6.66
CA GLN A 141 -6.21 -21.28 5.34
C GLN A 141 -5.47 -19.96 5.07
N LEU A 142 -6.05 -18.83 5.47
CA LEU A 142 -5.41 -17.52 5.31
C LEU A 142 -4.18 -17.38 6.19
N GLN A 143 -4.23 -17.88 7.43
CA GLN A 143 -3.07 -17.94 8.33
C GLN A 143 -1.94 -18.79 7.71
N ASN A 144 -2.26 -19.99 7.23
CA ASN A 144 -1.28 -20.85 6.57
C ASN A 144 -0.64 -20.18 5.34
N LYS A 145 -1.42 -19.43 4.54
CA LYS A 145 -0.89 -18.68 3.39
C LYS A 145 0.02 -17.55 3.82
N LEU A 146 -0.33 -16.85 4.90
CA LEU A 146 0.49 -15.79 5.49
C LEU A 146 1.82 -16.38 5.96
N ASP A 147 1.78 -17.47 6.73
CA ASP A 147 2.99 -18.14 7.22
C ASP A 147 3.89 -18.60 6.07
N ALA A 148 3.30 -19.23 5.04
CA ALA A 148 4.04 -19.65 3.85
C ALA A 148 4.69 -18.46 3.10
N ALA A 149 3.99 -17.33 2.98
CA ALA A 149 4.54 -16.12 2.38
C ALA A 149 5.69 -15.54 3.22
N SER A 150 5.54 -15.50 4.55
CA SER A 150 6.58 -15.06 5.49
C SER A 150 7.83 -15.93 5.41
N TYR A 151 7.68 -17.27 5.33
CA TYR A 151 8.82 -18.17 5.13
C TYR A 151 9.56 -17.90 3.82
N ARG A 152 8.81 -17.66 2.73
CA ARG A 152 9.42 -17.32 1.44
C ARG A 152 10.16 -15.99 1.48
N LEU A 153 9.60 -14.98 2.16
CA LEU A 153 10.27 -13.68 2.35
C LEU A 153 11.58 -13.86 3.12
N GLY A 154 11.56 -14.56 4.25
CA GLY A 154 12.78 -14.80 5.02
C GLY A 154 13.85 -15.57 4.24
N TYR A 155 13.46 -16.54 3.41
CA TYR A 155 14.40 -17.24 2.53
C TYR A 155 15.04 -16.30 1.49
N LEU A 156 14.23 -15.48 0.81
CA LEU A 156 14.72 -14.54 -0.19
C LEU A 156 15.59 -13.44 0.43
N GLU A 157 15.27 -12.99 1.64
CA GLU A 157 16.09 -12.06 2.39
C GLU A 157 17.47 -12.64 2.70
N HIS A 158 17.52 -13.90 3.17
CA HIS A 158 18.77 -14.60 3.43
C HIS A 158 19.60 -14.82 2.15
N GLU A 159 18.96 -15.19 1.04
CA GLU A 159 19.64 -15.35 -0.26
C GLU A 159 20.22 -14.01 -0.75
N ARG A 160 19.46 -12.92 -0.59
CA ARG A 160 19.96 -11.57 -0.90
C ARG A 160 21.15 -11.17 -0.04
N GLU A 161 21.10 -11.46 1.26
CA GLU A 161 22.18 -11.15 2.19
C GLU A 161 23.47 -11.90 1.80
N LYS A 162 23.38 -13.19 1.49
CA LYS A 162 24.51 -13.97 0.96
C LYS A 162 25.13 -13.35 -0.29
N HIS A 163 24.31 -12.96 -1.26
CA HIS A 163 24.83 -12.32 -2.48
C HIS A 163 25.53 -10.98 -2.19
N VAL A 164 25.02 -10.21 -1.24
CA VAL A 164 25.66 -8.95 -0.80
C VAL A 164 26.99 -9.24 -0.12
N GLU A 165 27.07 -10.27 0.71
CA GLU A 165 28.33 -10.71 1.33
C GLU A 165 29.35 -11.18 0.28
N GLU A 166 28.93 -12.00 -0.68
CA GLU A 166 29.78 -12.45 -1.79
C GLU A 166 30.33 -11.27 -2.60
N ILE A 167 29.47 -10.30 -2.94
CA ILE A 167 29.91 -9.07 -3.62
C ILE A 167 30.93 -8.32 -2.76
N LYS A 168 30.68 -8.20 -1.45
CA LYS A 168 31.60 -7.52 -0.53
C LYS A 168 32.97 -8.22 -0.49
N LEU A 169 33.00 -9.55 -0.47
CA LEU A 169 34.24 -10.33 -0.51
C LEU A 169 34.99 -10.14 -1.83
N LEU A 170 34.29 -10.14 -2.97
CA LEU A 170 34.90 -9.90 -4.28
C LEU A 170 35.46 -8.48 -4.37
N THR A 171 34.73 -7.49 -3.89
CA THR A 171 35.17 -6.08 -3.92
C THR A 171 36.37 -5.86 -3.00
N ASP A 172 36.35 -6.40 -1.79
CA ASP A 172 37.49 -6.29 -0.85
C ASP A 172 38.74 -7.00 -1.39
N SER A 173 38.58 -8.11 -2.12
CA SER A 173 39.70 -8.79 -2.78
C SER A 173 40.38 -7.96 -3.89
N GLN A 174 39.68 -6.98 -4.49
CA GLN A 174 40.22 -6.13 -5.56
C GLN A 174 41.12 -4.99 -5.05
N HIS A 175 41.09 -4.66 -3.75
CA HIS A 175 41.90 -3.58 -3.19
C HIS A 175 43.34 -3.98 -2.82
N LYS A 176 43.73 -5.24 -3.03
CA LYS A 176 45.13 -5.66 -2.80
C LYS A 176 46.00 -5.20 -3.96
N PRO A 177 47.09 -4.44 -3.73
CA PRO A 177 47.99 -4.05 -4.80
C PRO A 177 48.48 -5.31 -5.50
N GLY A 178 48.18 -5.42 -6.79
CA GLY A 178 48.46 -6.61 -7.58
C GLY A 178 49.92 -7.02 -7.48
N TRP A 179 50.20 -8.32 -7.58
CA TRP A 179 51.58 -8.83 -7.59
C TRP A 179 52.46 -8.10 -8.59
N TRP A 180 51.91 -7.73 -9.76
CA TRP A 180 52.56 -6.88 -10.75
C TRP A 180 52.92 -5.48 -10.26
N ALA A 181 52.06 -4.81 -9.48
CA ALA A 181 52.37 -3.49 -8.91
C ALA A 181 53.53 -3.56 -7.88
N ARG A 182 53.65 -4.68 -7.16
CA ARG A 182 54.79 -4.93 -6.26
C ARG A 182 56.05 -5.31 -7.04
N PHE A 183 55.89 -6.09 -8.11
CA PHE A 183 56.97 -6.49 -9.02
C PHE A 183 57.56 -5.29 -9.77
N THR A 184 56.73 -4.38 -10.29
CA THR A 184 57.21 -3.17 -10.97
C THR A 184 57.93 -2.22 -10.01
N LYS A 185 57.46 -2.09 -8.76
CA LYS A 185 58.22 -1.36 -7.71
C LYS A 185 59.59 -1.97 -7.47
N TRP A 186 59.66 -3.30 -7.33
CA TRP A 186 60.92 -4.02 -7.15
C TRP A 186 61.88 -3.84 -8.35
N CYS A 187 61.40 -3.98 -9.59
CA CYS A 187 62.20 -3.74 -10.79
C CYS A 187 62.63 -2.26 -10.94
N ALA A 188 61.83 -1.31 -10.46
CA ALA A 188 62.13 0.11 -10.53
C ALA A 188 63.11 0.59 -9.43
N GLY A 189 63.53 -0.27 -8.50
CA GLY A 189 64.56 0.04 -7.51
C GLY A 189 64.15 1.09 -6.45
N GLN A 190 62.86 1.16 -6.12
CA GLN A 190 62.34 1.91 -4.96
C GLN A 190 61.91 0.98 -3.82
#